data_AF-A0A9E0SQ26-F1
#
_entry.id   AF-A0A9E0SQ26-F1
#
_cell.length_a   1.000
_cell.length_b   1.000
_cell.length_c   1.000
_cell.angle_alpha   90.00
_cell.angle_beta   90.00
_cell.angle_gamma   90.00
#
_symmetry.space_group_name_H-M   'P 1'
#
loop_
_entity.id
_entity.type
_entity.pdbx_description
1 polymer ?
#
loop_
_entity_poly.entity_id
_entity_poly.type
_entity_poly.pdbx_seq_one_letter_code
_entity_poly.pdbx_strand_id
1 'polypeptide(L)'
;MLNWANFISQLFNGLVLGALLALISSGLTIIYGTLGVLNLAHGAMFMLGGYAGWMAYTYTNSFIVAVICGALFVMVVGIVIERVIIRHFYSRPPEDQLLVTFGLSIVMVELVRFAFGSLSKAVPPPGPLMGITNLGFMVYPTYRIGLLAIVTVALLALYFVLYRTRIGMIVRAGIEDAVMVDSLGINVYRVFMLVFGIGAMAAGFAGIVNAPVVSLAPDVGEAILVQTFVVVVIGGVGSFPGAVLGGLIAGELISLTSMVNPAYSYVVLFVVMTLVLMFRPRGLLGAVGRE
;
A
#
# COMPACT_ATOMS: atom_id res chain seq x y z
N MET A 1 15.74 -20.89 20.13
CA MET A 1 16.04 -22.08 19.31
C MET A 1 15.04 -22.11 18.15
N LEU A 2 15.50 -22.16 16.90
CA LEU A 2 14.62 -22.33 15.74
C LEU A 2 13.88 -23.68 15.89
N ASN A 3 12.57 -23.61 16.11
CA ASN A 3 11.71 -24.78 16.06
C ASN A 3 11.00 -24.78 14.69
N TRP A 4 10.75 -25.95 14.10
CA TRP A 4 10.15 -26.07 12.77
C TRP A 4 8.78 -25.37 12.70
N ALA A 5 7.98 -25.50 13.76
CA ALA A 5 6.71 -24.79 13.88
C ALA A 5 6.86 -23.26 13.88
N ASN A 6 7.91 -22.73 14.53
CA ASN A 6 8.17 -21.29 14.55
C ASN A 6 8.63 -20.80 13.17
N PHE A 7 9.47 -21.57 12.47
CA PHE A 7 9.90 -21.22 11.11
C PHE A 7 8.71 -21.15 10.15
N ILE A 8 7.82 -22.16 10.17
CA ILE A 8 6.60 -22.14 9.35
C ILE A 8 5.68 -20.97 9.72
N SER A 9 5.53 -20.67 11.02
CA SER A 9 4.76 -19.49 11.47
C SER A 9 5.29 -18.21 10.86
N GLN A 10 6.61 -18.06 10.81
CA GLN A 10 7.23 -16.87 10.23
C GLN A 10 7.08 -16.79 8.73
N LEU A 11 7.11 -17.90 7.99
CA LEU A 11 6.76 -17.87 6.57
C LEU A 11 5.31 -17.37 6.38
N PHE A 12 4.36 -17.85 7.19
CA PHE A 12 2.97 -17.35 7.10
C PHE A 12 2.86 -15.87 7.46
N ASN A 13 3.59 -15.40 8.47
CA ASN A 13 3.63 -13.97 8.81
C ASN A 13 4.27 -13.13 7.68
N GLY A 14 5.30 -13.66 7.03
CA GLY A 14 5.96 -13.06 5.88
C GLY A 14 5.02 -12.94 4.69
N LEU A 15 4.27 -13.99 4.38
CA LEU A 15 3.24 -13.97 3.33
C LEU A 15 2.15 -12.94 3.61
N VAL A 16 1.64 -12.87 4.84
CA VAL A 16 0.59 -11.91 5.22
C VAL A 16 1.11 -10.48 5.09
N LEU A 17 2.27 -10.19 5.68
CA LEU A 17 2.89 -8.86 5.59
C LEU A 17 3.23 -8.51 4.14
N GLY A 18 3.78 -9.46 3.39
CA GLY A 18 4.19 -9.27 2.01
C GLY A 18 3.02 -9.03 1.07
N ALA A 19 1.89 -9.73 1.27
CA ALA A 19 0.65 -9.46 0.55
C ALA A 19 0.12 -8.05 0.85
N LEU A 20 0.20 -7.62 2.12
CA LEU A 20 -0.24 -6.29 2.53
C LEU A 20 0.65 -5.20 1.93
N LEU A 21 1.98 -5.36 2.00
CA LEU A 21 2.94 -4.47 1.33
C LEU A 21 2.73 -4.46 -0.18
N ALA A 22 2.50 -5.62 -0.79
CA ALA A 22 2.17 -5.72 -2.22
C ALA A 22 0.95 -4.88 -2.58
N LEU A 23 -0.13 -4.93 -1.79
CA LEU A 23 -1.33 -4.14 -2.06
C LEU A 23 -1.07 -2.63 -1.99
N ILE A 24 -0.35 -2.17 -0.97
CA ILE A 24 -0.04 -0.74 -0.80
C ILE A 24 0.92 -0.26 -1.89
N SER A 25 1.97 -1.04 -2.16
CA SER A 25 2.94 -0.76 -3.21
C SER A 25 2.33 -0.83 -4.60
N SER A 26 1.37 -1.72 -4.87
CA SER A 26 0.62 -1.69 -6.12
C SER A 26 -0.11 -0.36 -6.32
N GLY A 27 -0.74 0.17 -5.27
CA GLY A 27 -1.34 1.51 -5.32
C GLY A 27 -0.33 2.61 -5.64
N LEU A 28 0.82 2.60 -4.94
CA LEU A 28 1.90 3.58 -5.15
C LEU A 28 2.50 3.46 -6.57
N THR A 29 2.71 2.24 -7.05
CA THR A 29 3.24 1.93 -8.37
C THR A 29 2.33 2.43 -9.49
N ILE A 30 1.01 2.29 -9.35
CA ILE A 30 0.06 2.77 -10.37
C ILE A 30 0.05 4.32 -10.38
N ILE A 31 0.08 4.97 -9.21
CA ILE A 31 0.18 6.43 -9.11
C ILE A 31 1.47 6.93 -9.75
N TYR A 32 2.62 6.40 -9.33
CA TYR A 32 3.90 6.83 -9.89
C TYR A 32 3.99 6.50 -11.38
N GLY A 33 3.61 5.29 -11.78
CA GLY A 33 3.70 4.84 -13.17
C GLY A 33 2.93 5.75 -14.13
N THR A 34 1.76 6.24 -13.71
CA THR A 34 0.94 7.13 -14.55
C THR A 34 1.36 8.60 -14.47
N LEU A 35 1.64 9.09 -13.26
CA LEU A 35 1.83 10.53 -13.03
C LEU A 35 3.29 10.97 -13.07
N GLY A 36 4.23 10.04 -12.90
CA GLY A 36 5.63 10.35 -12.62
C GLY A 36 5.87 10.97 -11.25
N VAL A 37 4.83 11.01 -10.39
CA VAL A 37 4.87 11.65 -9.07
C VAL A 37 5.12 10.61 -8.00
N LEU A 38 6.21 10.78 -7.24
CA LEU A 38 6.43 10.01 -6.04
C LEU A 38 5.60 10.58 -4.88
N ASN A 39 4.55 9.86 -4.50
CA ASN A 39 3.62 10.29 -3.47
C ASN A 39 4.09 9.87 -2.07
N LEU A 40 4.81 10.74 -1.37
CA LEU A 40 5.21 10.52 0.04
C LEU A 40 4.04 10.65 1.03
N ALA A 41 2.87 11.12 0.61
CA ALA A 41 1.67 11.12 1.45
C ALA A 41 0.95 9.77 1.46
N HIS A 42 1.38 8.79 0.67
CA HIS A 42 0.70 7.49 0.55
C HIS A 42 0.64 6.71 1.87
N GLY A 43 1.68 6.84 2.71
CA GLY A 43 1.68 6.30 4.08
C GLY A 43 0.67 7.00 4.99
N ALA A 44 0.53 8.31 4.88
CA ALA A 44 -0.50 9.06 5.60
C ALA A 44 -1.92 8.69 5.12
N MET A 45 -2.11 8.36 3.84
CA MET A 45 -3.37 7.82 3.31
C MET A 45 -3.71 6.44 3.89
N PHE A 46 -2.71 5.58 4.08
CA PHE A 46 -2.88 4.31 4.82
C PHE A 46 -3.39 4.57 6.25
N MET A 47 -2.76 5.50 6.98
CA MET A 47 -3.20 5.91 8.31
C MET A 47 -4.65 6.44 8.27
N LEU A 48 -4.96 7.36 7.36
CA LEU A 48 -6.30 7.96 7.24
C LEU A 48 -7.39 6.91 7.01
N GLY A 49 -7.12 5.87 6.20
CA GLY A 49 -8.08 4.79 5.97
C GLY A 49 -8.34 3.97 7.23
N GLY A 50 -7.30 3.71 8.01
CA GLY A 50 -7.41 3.08 9.33
C GLY A 50 -8.29 3.90 10.28
N TYR A 51 -8.02 5.20 10.44
CA TYR A 51 -8.78 6.07 11.34
C TYR A 51 -10.23 6.29 10.88
N ALA A 52 -10.46 6.49 9.58
CA ALA A 52 -11.80 6.62 9.02
C ALA A 52 -12.62 5.33 9.21
N GLY A 53 -11.99 4.17 8.97
CA GLY A 53 -12.62 2.89 9.22
C GLY A 53 -12.86 2.62 10.70
N TRP A 54 -11.92 2.95 11.59
CA TRP A 54 -12.11 2.86 13.05
C TRP A 54 -13.27 3.73 13.54
N MET A 55 -13.39 4.95 13.03
CA MET A 55 -14.51 5.84 13.36
C MET A 55 -15.84 5.23 12.89
N ALA A 56 -15.90 4.73 11.65
CA ALA A 56 -17.09 4.06 11.14
C ALA A 56 -17.43 2.78 11.95
N TYR A 57 -16.43 2.02 12.37
CA TYR A 57 -16.61 0.86 13.24
C TYR A 57 -17.21 1.25 14.59
N THR A 58 -16.72 2.34 15.20
CA THR A 58 -17.19 2.81 16.52
C THR A 58 -18.68 3.16 16.52
N TYR A 59 -19.20 3.69 15.42
CA TYR A 59 -20.64 4.02 15.30
C TYR A 59 -21.50 2.84 14.83
N THR A 60 -20.97 1.92 14.03
CA THR A 60 -21.78 0.88 13.37
C THR A 60 -21.58 -0.53 13.95
N ASN A 61 -20.51 -0.75 14.70
CA ASN A 61 -20.02 -2.06 15.15
C ASN A 61 -19.80 -3.09 14.02
N SER A 62 -19.78 -2.65 12.76
CA SER A 62 -19.67 -3.51 11.59
C SER A 62 -18.32 -3.35 10.92
N PHE A 63 -17.54 -4.44 10.89
CA PHE A 63 -16.23 -4.46 10.24
C PHE A 63 -16.33 -4.22 8.73
N ILE A 64 -17.39 -4.73 8.08
CA ILE A 64 -17.58 -4.56 6.63
C ILE A 64 -17.82 -3.08 6.31
N VAL A 65 -18.68 -2.41 7.09
CA VAL A 65 -18.95 -0.98 6.92
C VAL A 65 -17.68 -0.18 7.19
N ALA A 66 -16.90 -0.54 8.21
CA ALA A 66 -15.61 0.08 8.51
C ALA A 66 -14.64 0.01 7.32
N VAL A 67 -14.51 -1.16 6.69
CA VAL A 67 -13.63 -1.36 5.53
C VAL A 67 -14.09 -0.53 4.33
N ILE A 68 -15.40 -0.56 4.02
CA ILE A 68 -15.96 0.20 2.89
C ILE A 68 -15.81 1.70 3.11
N CYS A 69 -16.20 2.20 4.30
CA CYS A 69 -16.08 3.62 4.64
C CYS A 69 -14.62 4.09 4.65
N GLY A 70 -13.71 3.32 5.25
CA GLY A 70 -12.28 3.66 5.27
C GLY A 70 -11.67 3.74 3.87
N ALA A 71 -11.94 2.75 3.02
CA ALA A 71 -11.44 2.74 1.64
C ALA A 71 -12.02 3.87 0.79
N LEU A 72 -13.35 4.06 0.81
CA LEU A 72 -14.03 5.08 0.01
C LEU A 72 -13.69 6.50 0.49
N PHE A 73 -13.55 6.71 1.79
CA PHE A 73 -13.14 8.00 2.34
C PHE A 73 -11.76 8.40 1.79
N VAL A 74 -10.79 7.49 1.82
CA VAL A 74 -9.44 7.77 1.31
C VAL A 74 -9.44 7.92 -0.22
N MET A 75 -10.30 7.20 -0.94
CA MET A 75 -10.49 7.41 -2.39
C MET A 75 -10.93 8.86 -2.68
N VAL A 76 -11.93 9.36 -1.96
CA VAL A 76 -12.45 10.73 -2.12
C VAL A 76 -11.38 11.75 -1.72
N VAL A 77 -10.71 11.55 -0.58
CA VAL A 77 -9.63 12.42 -0.12
C VAL A 77 -8.49 12.45 -1.14
N GLY A 78 -8.11 11.30 -1.70
CA GLY A 78 -7.11 11.19 -2.77
C GLY A 78 -7.51 11.99 -4.00
N ILE A 79 -8.74 11.85 -4.48
CA ILE A 79 -9.28 12.62 -5.62
C ILE A 79 -9.23 14.13 -5.35
N VAL A 80 -9.60 14.57 -4.14
CA VAL A 80 -9.58 15.99 -3.75
C VAL A 80 -8.15 16.52 -3.74
N ILE A 81 -7.21 15.76 -3.16
CA ILE A 81 -5.79 16.12 -3.09
C ILE A 81 -5.17 16.21 -4.47
N GLU A 82 -5.45 15.24 -5.33
CA GLU A 82 -4.95 15.28 -6.71
C GLU A 82 -5.45 16.55 -7.41
N ARG A 83 -6.76 16.80 -7.34
CA ARG A 83 -7.39 17.90 -8.06
C ARG A 83 -6.94 19.27 -7.59
N VAL A 84 -6.80 19.44 -6.27
CA VAL A 84 -6.51 20.74 -5.65
C VAL A 84 -5.02 21.00 -5.56
N ILE A 85 -4.21 19.98 -5.28
CA ILE A 85 -2.79 20.14 -4.99
C ILE A 85 -1.98 19.53 -6.13
N ILE A 86 -1.95 18.20 -6.25
CA ILE A 86 -0.95 17.48 -7.07
C ILE A 86 -1.00 17.87 -8.54
N ARG A 87 -2.18 18.14 -9.09
CA ARG A 87 -2.35 18.55 -10.50
C ARG A 87 -1.53 19.79 -10.87
N HIS A 88 -1.32 20.71 -9.94
CA HIS A 88 -0.55 21.94 -10.16
C HIS A 88 0.98 21.70 -10.14
N PHE A 89 1.41 20.50 -9.75
CA PHE A 89 2.82 20.11 -9.65
C PHE A 89 3.27 19.12 -10.73
N TYR A 90 2.38 18.69 -11.64
CA TYR A 90 2.74 17.76 -12.73
C TYR A 90 3.83 18.28 -13.66
N SER A 91 3.84 19.58 -13.94
CA SER A 91 4.85 20.19 -14.82
C SER A 91 6.10 20.67 -14.06
N ARG A 92 6.17 20.44 -12.74
CA ARG A 92 7.29 20.90 -11.90
C ARG A 92 8.33 19.80 -11.72
N PRO A 93 9.57 20.17 -11.37
CA PRO A 93 10.63 19.20 -11.10
C PRO A 93 10.24 18.16 -10.04
N PRO A 94 10.81 16.94 -10.06
CA PRO A 94 10.49 15.89 -9.10
C PRO A 94 10.70 16.31 -7.64
N GLU A 95 11.70 17.14 -7.34
CA GLU A 95 11.94 17.67 -5.99
C GLU A 95 10.75 18.46 -5.43
N ASP A 96 10.07 19.29 -6.23
CA ASP A 96 8.88 20.03 -5.81
C ASP A 96 7.73 19.08 -5.46
N GLN A 97 7.59 17.99 -6.23
CA GLN A 97 6.56 16.96 -6.03
C GLN A 97 6.80 16.16 -4.74
N LEU A 98 8.06 15.87 -4.42
CA LEU A 98 8.46 15.24 -3.17
C LEU A 98 8.17 16.15 -1.98
N LEU A 99 8.56 17.41 -2.07
CA LEU A 99 8.35 18.40 -1.01
C LEU A 99 6.86 18.60 -0.69
N VAL A 100 6.01 18.73 -1.72
CA VAL A 100 4.58 18.93 -1.49
C VAL A 100 3.90 17.69 -0.89
N THR A 101 4.26 16.49 -1.35
CA THR A 101 3.67 15.24 -0.82
C THR A 101 4.19 14.91 0.58
N PHE A 102 5.45 15.24 0.88
CA PHE A 102 5.99 15.14 2.24
C PHE A 102 5.31 16.13 3.19
N GLY A 103 5.15 17.39 2.78
CA GLY A 103 4.41 18.40 3.57
C GLY A 103 2.96 17.98 3.82
N LEU A 104 2.29 17.43 2.80
CA LEU A 104 0.94 16.88 2.93
C LEU A 104 0.88 15.72 3.93
N SER A 105 1.88 14.83 3.92
CA SER A 105 1.99 13.73 4.88
C SER A 105 2.02 14.26 6.33
N ILE A 106 2.87 15.25 6.61
CA ILE A 106 2.99 15.86 7.94
C ILE A 106 1.67 16.48 8.36
N VAL A 107 1.04 17.28 7.48
CA VAL A 107 -0.25 17.92 7.77
C VAL A 107 -1.32 16.88 8.09
N MET A 108 -1.39 15.78 7.34
CA MET A 108 -2.35 14.71 7.60
C MET A 108 -2.12 14.02 8.95
N VAL A 109 -0.86 13.70 9.27
CA VAL A 109 -0.49 13.06 10.55
C VAL A 109 -0.87 13.97 11.71
N GLU A 110 -0.54 15.25 11.63
CA GLU A 110 -0.86 16.21 12.69
C GLU A 110 -2.35 16.54 12.78
N LEU A 111 -3.10 16.54 11.69
CA LEU A 111 -4.56 16.65 11.72
C LEU A 111 -5.20 15.45 12.43
N VAL A 112 -4.72 14.23 12.17
CA VAL A 112 -5.19 13.03 12.88
C VAL A 112 -4.82 13.09 14.35
N ARG A 113 -3.59 13.49 14.68
CA ARG A 113 -3.14 13.67 16.07
C ARG A 113 -3.98 14.72 16.82
N PHE A 114 -4.31 15.82 16.16
CA PHE A 114 -5.16 16.87 16.70
C PHE A 114 -6.60 16.38 16.94
N ALA A 115 -7.19 15.66 15.98
CA ALA A 115 -8.58 15.22 16.06
C ALA A 115 -8.82 14.02 16.99
N PHE A 116 -7.88 13.05 17.01
CA PHE A 116 -8.06 11.77 17.71
C PHE A 116 -7.11 11.55 18.90
N GLY A 117 -6.15 12.46 19.08
CA GLY A 117 -5.07 12.37 20.06
C GLY A 117 -3.92 11.47 19.62
N SER A 118 -2.91 11.33 20.49
CA SER A 118 -1.75 10.46 20.25
C SER A 118 -1.94 9.02 20.72
N LEU A 119 -3.11 8.68 21.27
CA LEU A 119 -3.39 7.33 21.78
C LEU A 119 -3.75 6.38 20.64
N SER A 120 -3.08 5.22 20.62
CA SER A 120 -3.34 4.19 19.63
C SER A 120 -4.78 3.70 19.69
N LYS A 121 -5.41 3.55 18.53
CA LYS A 121 -6.76 3.00 18.38
C LYS A 121 -6.68 1.58 17.84
N ALA A 122 -7.57 0.71 18.27
CA ALA A 122 -7.64 -0.65 17.77
C ALA A 122 -9.04 -0.93 17.23
N VAL A 123 -9.11 -1.73 16.17
CA VAL A 123 -10.36 -2.28 15.64
C VAL A 123 -10.32 -3.78 15.93
N PRO A 124 -11.29 -4.34 16.67
CA PRO A 124 -11.32 -5.77 16.90
C PRO A 124 -11.61 -6.54 15.60
N PRO A 125 -11.10 -7.77 15.45
CA PRO A 125 -11.43 -8.61 14.31
C PRO A 125 -12.93 -9.00 14.33
N PRO A 126 -13.55 -9.23 13.17
CA PRO A 126 -14.96 -9.62 13.11
C PRO A 126 -15.16 -11.00 13.76
N GLY A 127 -16.34 -11.24 14.34
CA GLY A 127 -16.65 -12.44 15.14
C GLY A 127 -16.20 -13.79 14.55
N PRO A 128 -16.47 -14.08 13.26
CA PRO A 128 -16.03 -15.34 12.63
C PRO A 128 -14.51 -15.51 12.50
N LEU A 129 -13.75 -14.42 12.59
CA LEU A 129 -12.28 -14.42 12.49
C LEU A 129 -11.59 -14.20 13.85
N MET A 130 -12.37 -14.20 14.94
CA MET A 130 -11.81 -14.16 16.29
C MET A 130 -11.22 -15.52 16.68
N GLY A 131 -10.13 -15.47 17.44
CA GLY A 131 -9.48 -16.66 18.00
C GLY A 131 -8.33 -17.21 17.16
N ILE A 132 -8.06 -18.49 17.35
CA ILE A 132 -6.89 -19.16 16.83
C ILE A 132 -7.32 -20.47 16.17
N THR A 133 -6.85 -20.72 14.95
CA THR A 133 -7.14 -21.94 14.21
C THR A 133 -5.97 -22.91 14.37
N ASN A 134 -6.26 -24.15 14.73
CA ASN A 134 -5.28 -25.23 14.69
C ASN A 134 -5.24 -25.82 13.27
N LEU A 135 -4.12 -25.64 12.58
CA LEU A 135 -3.86 -26.16 11.23
C LEU A 135 -3.30 -27.59 11.26
N GLY A 136 -3.24 -28.23 12.44
CA GLY A 136 -2.66 -29.56 12.67
C GLY A 136 -1.16 -29.53 12.90
N PHE A 137 -0.41 -28.81 12.06
CA PHE A 137 1.05 -28.64 12.19
C PHE A 137 1.43 -27.38 12.98
N MET A 138 0.50 -26.45 13.17
CA MET A 138 0.71 -25.17 13.84
C MET A 138 -0.61 -24.55 14.29
N VAL A 139 -0.55 -23.78 15.38
CA VAL A 139 -1.65 -22.96 15.87
C VAL A 139 -1.42 -21.51 15.42
N TYR A 140 -2.34 -20.94 14.65
CA TYR A 140 -2.15 -19.65 13.99
C TYR A 140 -3.40 -18.76 14.08
N PRO A 141 -3.26 -17.43 14.30
CA PRO A 141 -4.42 -16.54 14.45
C PRO A 141 -5.35 -16.57 13.23
N THR A 142 -6.64 -16.82 13.47
CA THR A 142 -7.65 -16.97 12.41
C THR A 142 -7.74 -15.72 11.55
N TYR A 143 -7.63 -14.54 12.16
CA TYR A 143 -7.66 -13.27 11.46
C TYR A 143 -6.50 -13.09 10.46
N ARG A 144 -5.29 -13.60 10.74
CA ARG A 144 -4.15 -13.46 9.81
C ARG A 144 -4.36 -14.28 8.53
N ILE A 145 -5.02 -15.43 8.64
CA ILE A 145 -5.43 -16.24 7.47
C ILE A 145 -6.51 -15.50 6.67
N GLY A 146 -7.53 -14.98 7.36
CA GLY A 146 -8.58 -14.17 6.73
C GLY A 146 -8.04 -12.91 6.07
N LEU A 147 -7.08 -12.24 6.70
CA LEU A 147 -6.37 -11.07 6.20
C LEU A 147 -5.66 -11.37 4.88
N LEU A 148 -4.91 -12.48 4.81
CA LEU A 148 -4.27 -12.92 3.57
C LEU A 148 -5.31 -13.08 2.46
N ALA A 149 -6.42 -13.78 2.74
CA ALA A 149 -7.49 -13.97 1.76
C ALA A 149 -8.11 -12.63 1.29
N ILE A 150 -8.42 -11.72 2.21
CA ILE A 150 -8.99 -10.39 1.92
C ILE A 150 -8.04 -9.59 1.01
N VAL A 151 -6.75 -9.56 1.35
CA VAL A 151 -5.74 -8.82 0.59
C VAL A 151 -5.49 -9.46 -0.77
N THR A 152 -5.44 -10.80 -0.86
CA THR A 152 -5.35 -11.50 -2.15
C THR A 152 -6.55 -11.19 -3.04
N VAL A 153 -7.76 -11.17 -2.50
CA VAL A 153 -8.96 -10.76 -3.26
C VAL A 153 -8.85 -9.31 -3.73
N ALA A 154 -8.38 -8.39 -2.88
CA ALA A 154 -8.16 -6.99 -3.27
C ALA A 154 -7.10 -6.84 -4.38
N LEU A 155 -5.99 -7.58 -4.31
CA LEU A 155 -4.97 -7.62 -5.36
C LEU A 155 -5.53 -8.19 -6.66
N LEU A 156 -6.33 -9.25 -6.61
CA LEU A 156 -7.00 -9.81 -7.79
C LEU A 156 -8.03 -8.85 -8.38
N ALA A 157 -8.76 -8.11 -7.54
CA ALA A 157 -9.67 -7.07 -7.98
C ALA A 157 -8.93 -5.94 -8.69
N LEU A 158 -7.82 -5.45 -8.13
CA LEU A 158 -6.95 -4.46 -8.79
C LEU A 158 -6.37 -5.00 -10.10
N TYR A 159 -5.92 -6.26 -10.12
CA TYR A 159 -5.45 -6.92 -11.34
C TYR A 159 -6.54 -6.96 -12.41
N PHE A 160 -7.78 -7.34 -12.05
CA PHE A 160 -8.90 -7.38 -12.97
C PHE A 160 -9.23 -5.98 -13.50
N VAL A 161 -9.30 -4.98 -12.62
CA VAL A 161 -9.53 -3.58 -13.01
C VAL A 161 -8.43 -3.12 -13.97
N LEU A 162 -7.16 -3.38 -13.67
CA LEU A 162 -6.06 -2.96 -14.51
C LEU A 162 -6.06 -3.73 -15.83
N TYR A 163 -6.03 -5.05 -15.83
CA TYR A 163 -5.79 -5.85 -17.04
C TYR A 163 -7.03 -6.21 -17.86
N ARG A 164 -8.23 -6.18 -17.28
CA ARG A 164 -9.47 -6.61 -17.95
C ARG A 164 -10.48 -5.50 -18.21
N THR A 165 -10.25 -4.26 -17.78
CA THR A 165 -11.18 -3.15 -18.02
C THR A 165 -10.63 -2.09 -18.97
N ARG A 166 -11.54 -1.30 -19.56
CA ARG A 166 -11.19 -0.14 -20.41
C ARG A 166 -10.39 0.91 -19.63
N ILE A 167 -10.74 1.16 -18.37
CA ILE A 167 -10.01 2.10 -17.52
C ILE A 167 -8.56 1.64 -17.43
N GLY A 168 -8.33 0.37 -17.10
CA GLY A 168 -6.98 -0.15 -16.95
C GLY A 168 -6.15 -0.21 -18.25
N MET A 169 -6.79 -0.36 -19.42
CA MET A 169 -6.12 -0.18 -20.72
C MET A 169 -5.66 1.26 -20.93
N ILE A 170 -6.52 2.24 -20.65
CA ILE A 170 -6.19 3.67 -20.77
C ILE A 170 -5.09 4.04 -19.79
N VAL A 171 -5.15 3.53 -18.55
CA VAL A 171 -4.11 3.72 -17.53
C VAL A 171 -2.77 3.22 -18.04
N ARG A 172 -2.69 1.97 -18.53
CA ARG A 172 -1.43 1.43 -19.07
C ARG A 172 -0.94 2.20 -20.31
N ALA A 173 -1.83 2.57 -21.22
CA ALA A 173 -1.46 3.40 -22.37
C ALA A 173 -0.93 4.77 -21.92
N GLY A 174 -1.48 5.34 -20.84
CA GLY A 174 -1.02 6.60 -20.26
C GLY A 174 0.33 6.48 -19.53
N ILE A 175 0.67 5.29 -18.99
CA ILE A 175 2.01 5.01 -18.46
C ILE A 175 3.04 5.02 -19.59
N GLU A 176 2.69 4.49 -20.76
CA GLU A 176 3.57 4.45 -21.93
C GLU A 176 3.70 5.82 -22.59
N ASP A 177 2.59 6.45 -22.97
CA ASP A 177 2.57 7.78 -23.58
C ASP A 177 1.26 8.54 -23.29
N ALA A 178 1.32 9.40 -22.27
CA ALA A 178 0.21 10.27 -21.89
C ALA A 178 -0.17 11.28 -23.00
N VAL A 179 0.79 11.73 -23.83
CA VAL A 179 0.55 12.70 -24.90
C VAL A 179 -0.22 12.04 -26.05
N MET A 180 0.14 10.79 -26.39
CA MET A 180 -0.63 9.97 -27.34
C MET A 180 -2.07 9.77 -26.85
N VAL A 181 -2.26 9.41 -25.58
CA VAL A 181 -3.60 9.20 -25.01
C VAL A 181 -4.46 10.47 -25.07
N ASP A 182 -3.87 11.64 -24.76
CA ASP A 182 -4.56 12.93 -24.87
C ASP A 182 -4.94 13.26 -26.33
N SER A 183 -4.04 12.94 -27.27
CA SER A 183 -4.26 13.14 -28.72
C SER A 183 -5.40 12.29 -29.29
N LEU A 184 -5.73 11.17 -28.63
CA LEU A 184 -6.90 10.33 -28.96
C LEU A 184 -8.21 10.87 -28.38
N GLY A 185 -8.21 12.06 -27.77
CA GLY A 185 -9.39 12.72 -27.19
C GLY A 185 -9.77 12.22 -25.80
N ILE A 186 -8.90 11.44 -25.15
CA ILE A 186 -9.12 10.96 -23.79
C ILE A 186 -8.57 12.00 -22.82
N ASN A 187 -9.42 12.55 -21.96
CA ASN A 187 -8.99 13.52 -20.96
C ASN A 187 -8.08 12.87 -19.90
N VAL A 188 -6.77 13.04 -20.06
CA VAL A 188 -5.76 12.42 -19.21
C VAL A 188 -5.90 12.86 -17.75
N TYR A 189 -6.27 14.11 -17.49
CA TYR A 189 -6.48 14.61 -16.12
C TYR A 189 -7.57 13.84 -15.37
N ARG A 190 -8.66 13.43 -16.04
CA ARG A 190 -9.70 12.60 -15.40
C ARG A 190 -9.18 11.20 -15.07
N VAL A 191 -8.35 10.64 -15.95
CA VAL A 191 -7.74 9.32 -15.73
C VAL A 191 -6.78 9.39 -14.55
N PHE A 192 -5.92 10.41 -14.51
CA PHE A 192 -4.97 10.68 -13.44
C PHE A 192 -5.65 10.84 -12.07
N MET A 193 -6.72 11.63 -12.02
CA MET A 193 -7.55 11.79 -10.82
C MET A 193 -8.13 10.45 -10.33
N LEU A 194 -8.70 9.65 -11.24
CA LEU A 194 -9.25 8.34 -10.89
C LEU A 194 -8.19 7.37 -10.42
N VAL A 195 -7.03 7.35 -11.08
CA VAL A 195 -5.89 6.51 -10.70
C VAL A 195 -5.36 6.88 -9.33
N PHE A 196 -5.20 8.18 -9.06
CA PHE A 196 -4.78 8.66 -7.76
C PHE A 196 -5.78 8.26 -6.67
N GLY A 197 -7.08 8.40 -6.94
CA GLY A 197 -8.15 7.92 -6.05
C GLY A 197 -8.09 6.42 -5.79
N ILE A 198 -7.96 5.58 -6.82
CA ILE A 198 -7.88 4.12 -6.68
C ILE A 198 -6.61 3.68 -5.96
N GLY A 199 -5.47 4.33 -6.25
CA GLY A 199 -4.21 4.06 -5.55
C GLY A 199 -4.30 4.42 -4.06
N ALA A 200 -4.85 5.60 -3.76
CA ALA A 200 -5.12 6.04 -2.38
C ALA A 200 -6.11 5.09 -1.68
N MET A 201 -7.18 4.67 -2.37
CA MET A 201 -8.14 3.68 -1.88
C MET A 201 -7.46 2.38 -1.47
N ALA A 202 -6.51 1.87 -2.26
CA ALA A 202 -5.78 0.65 -1.94
C ALA A 202 -4.96 0.80 -0.64
N ALA A 203 -4.31 1.95 -0.44
CA ALA A 203 -3.62 2.27 0.82
C ALA A 203 -4.59 2.36 1.99
N GLY A 204 -5.70 3.09 1.84
CA GLY A 204 -6.70 3.25 2.88
C GLY A 204 -7.38 1.93 3.27
N PHE A 205 -7.69 1.09 2.29
CA PHE A 205 -8.20 -0.27 2.49
C PHE A 205 -7.21 -1.12 3.28
N ALA A 206 -5.93 -1.10 2.91
CA ALA A 206 -4.89 -1.81 3.66
C ALA A 206 -4.78 -1.29 5.10
N GLY A 207 -4.96 0.01 5.32
CA GLY A 207 -4.96 0.63 6.65
C GLY A 207 -6.00 0.05 7.60
N ILE A 208 -7.27 0.03 7.19
CA ILE A 208 -8.36 -0.50 8.01
C ILE A 208 -8.29 -2.02 8.18
N VAL A 209 -7.90 -2.74 7.12
CA VAL A 209 -7.79 -4.20 7.17
C VAL A 209 -6.56 -4.65 7.99
N ASN A 210 -5.53 -3.81 8.16
CA ASN A 210 -4.41 -4.08 9.07
C ASN A 210 -4.71 -3.76 10.54
N ALA A 211 -5.70 -2.90 10.81
CA ALA A 211 -5.97 -2.35 12.14
C ALA A 211 -6.18 -3.40 13.26
N PRO A 212 -6.74 -4.61 12.99
CA PRO A 212 -6.82 -5.67 14.00
C PRO A 212 -5.51 -6.42 14.25
N VAL A 213 -4.50 -6.28 13.39
CA VAL A 213 -3.17 -6.89 13.57
C VAL A 213 -2.22 -5.92 14.26
N VAL A 214 -2.23 -4.66 13.84
CA VAL A 214 -1.39 -3.59 14.39
C VAL A 214 -2.28 -2.40 14.72
N SER A 215 -2.20 -1.93 15.96
CA SER A 215 -2.98 -0.77 16.40
C SER A 215 -2.60 0.49 15.62
N LEU A 216 -3.60 1.34 15.40
CA LEU A 216 -3.50 2.58 14.65
C LEU A 216 -2.89 3.66 15.55
N ALA A 217 -1.61 3.94 15.35
CA ALA A 217 -0.95 5.14 15.85
C ALA A 217 -0.89 6.21 14.74
N PRO A 218 -0.87 7.52 15.05
CA PRO A 218 -0.79 8.57 14.02
C PRO A 218 0.46 8.47 13.12
N ASP A 219 1.54 7.89 13.61
CA ASP A 219 2.81 7.72 12.89
C ASP A 219 2.91 6.37 12.14
N VAL A 220 1.89 5.50 12.23
CA VAL A 220 1.94 4.14 11.62
C VAL A 220 2.19 4.17 10.10
N GLY A 221 1.80 5.27 9.44
CA GLY A 221 1.98 5.46 8.01
C GLY A 221 3.44 5.62 7.58
N GLU A 222 4.31 6.14 8.45
CA GLU A 222 5.71 6.46 8.10
C GLU A 222 6.53 5.18 7.88
N ALA A 223 6.44 4.23 8.83
CA ALA A 223 7.14 2.95 8.72
C ALA A 223 6.68 2.15 7.48
N ILE A 224 5.37 2.17 7.20
CA ILE A 224 4.79 1.50 6.03
C ILE A 224 5.20 2.17 4.72
N LEU A 225 5.30 3.51 4.68
CA LEU A 225 5.77 4.25 3.51
C LEU A 225 7.19 3.84 3.12
N VAL A 226 8.10 3.77 4.10
CA VAL A 226 9.50 3.37 3.85
C VAL A 226 9.56 1.96 3.27
N GLN A 227 8.84 1.01 3.88
CA GLN A 227 8.81 -0.39 3.40
C GLN A 227 8.21 -0.49 1.99
N THR A 228 7.11 0.22 1.74
CA THR A 228 6.44 0.18 0.44
C THR A 228 7.25 0.85 -0.66
N PHE A 229 8.02 1.89 -0.35
CA PHE A 229 8.96 2.49 -1.29
C PHE A 229 10.05 1.50 -1.70
N VAL A 230 10.68 0.84 -0.72
CA VAL A 230 11.67 -0.21 -0.99
C VAL A 230 11.07 -1.33 -1.85
N VAL A 231 9.84 -1.75 -1.56
CA VAL A 231 9.13 -2.75 -2.36
C VAL A 231 8.92 -2.31 -3.80
N VAL A 232 8.53 -1.06 -4.04
CA VAL A 232 8.34 -0.52 -5.40
C VAL A 232 9.66 -0.52 -6.16
N VAL A 233 10.76 -0.15 -5.50
CA VAL A 233 12.09 -0.15 -6.12
C VAL A 233 12.54 -1.59 -6.44
N ILE A 234 12.38 -2.53 -5.50
CA ILE A 234 12.71 -3.95 -5.71
C ILE A 234 11.85 -4.51 -6.87
N GLY A 235 10.54 -4.27 -6.84
CA GLY A 235 9.61 -4.77 -7.84
C GLY A 235 9.82 -4.17 -9.24
N GLY A 236 10.30 -2.92 -9.29
CA GLY A 236 10.38 -2.13 -10.50
C GLY A 236 9.23 -1.14 -10.57
N VAL A 237 9.60 0.13 -10.73
CA VAL A 237 8.67 1.25 -10.75
C VAL A 237 7.73 1.14 -11.95
N GLY A 238 6.44 1.45 -11.75
CA GLY A 238 5.39 1.32 -12.78
C GLY A 238 4.92 -0.11 -13.10
N SER A 239 5.50 -1.15 -12.48
CA SER A 239 5.14 -2.55 -12.73
C SER A 239 4.24 -3.14 -11.64
N PHE A 240 2.96 -3.34 -11.94
CA PHE A 240 2.01 -3.96 -10.98
C PHE A 240 2.45 -5.37 -10.55
N PRO A 241 2.81 -6.31 -11.46
CA PRO A 241 3.33 -7.62 -11.06
C PRO A 241 4.64 -7.52 -10.27
N GLY A 242 5.48 -6.53 -10.62
CA GLY A 242 6.71 -6.20 -9.89
C GLY A 242 6.41 -5.85 -8.44
N ALA A 243 5.44 -4.97 -8.17
CA ALA A 243 5.03 -4.59 -6.82
C ALA A 243 4.55 -5.79 -6.00
N VAL A 244 3.82 -6.74 -6.62
CA VAL A 244 3.37 -7.96 -5.93
C VAL A 244 4.54 -8.86 -5.55
N LEU A 245 5.45 -9.15 -6.48
CA LEU A 245 6.63 -9.96 -6.19
C LEU A 245 7.57 -9.28 -5.18
N GLY A 246 7.81 -7.98 -5.34
CA GLY A 246 8.62 -7.19 -4.42
C GLY A 246 8.04 -7.18 -3.01
N GLY A 247 6.71 -7.08 -2.88
CA GLY A 247 6.00 -7.10 -1.60
C GLY A 247 6.15 -8.45 -0.91
N LEU A 248 5.93 -9.55 -1.64
CA LEU A 248 6.13 -10.90 -1.10
C LEU A 248 7.58 -11.15 -0.67
N ILE A 249 8.56 -10.77 -1.49
CA ILE A 249 9.99 -10.91 -1.15
C ILE A 249 10.32 -10.09 0.11
N ALA A 250 9.89 -8.82 0.17
CA ALA A 250 10.13 -7.96 1.32
C ALA A 250 9.46 -8.50 2.58
N GLY A 251 8.22 -8.96 2.50
CA GLY A 251 7.48 -9.53 3.63
C GLY A 251 8.18 -10.77 4.21
N GLU A 252 8.59 -11.70 3.36
CA GLU A 252 9.36 -12.88 3.77
C GLU A 252 10.69 -12.51 4.43
N LEU A 253 11.43 -11.58 3.83
CA LEU A 253 12.71 -11.14 4.38
C LEU A 253 12.54 -10.47 5.74
N ILE A 254 11.57 -9.58 5.90
CA ILE A 254 11.25 -8.93 7.17
C ILE A 254 10.92 -10.00 8.22
N SER A 255 10.03 -10.93 7.89
CA SER A 255 9.57 -11.94 8.84
C SER A 255 10.68 -12.90 9.26
N LEU A 256 11.44 -13.44 8.30
CA LEU A 256 12.51 -14.40 8.57
C LEU A 256 13.67 -13.76 9.34
N THR A 257 14.05 -12.53 9.01
CA THR A 257 15.13 -11.82 9.74
C THR A 257 14.70 -11.39 11.14
N SER A 258 13.43 -10.99 11.32
CA SER A 258 12.89 -10.64 12.64
C SER A 258 12.93 -11.81 13.63
N MET A 259 12.90 -13.05 13.13
CA MET A 259 13.04 -14.25 13.95
C MET A 259 14.43 -14.37 14.61
N VAL A 260 15.47 -13.85 13.95
CA VAL A 260 16.85 -13.87 14.47
C VAL A 260 17.09 -12.63 15.32
N ASN A 261 16.84 -11.44 14.75
CA ASN A 261 16.94 -10.17 15.45
C ASN A 261 16.04 -9.12 14.74
N PRO A 262 15.09 -8.49 15.44
CA PRO A 262 14.26 -7.43 14.88
C PRO A 262 15.03 -6.24 14.27
N ALA A 263 16.25 -5.95 14.73
CA ALA A 263 17.06 -4.88 14.14
C ALA A 263 17.45 -5.18 12.68
N TYR A 264 17.62 -6.46 12.33
CA TYR A 264 18.03 -6.88 10.98
C TYR A 264 16.93 -6.71 9.95
N SER A 265 15.65 -6.73 10.35
CA SER A 265 14.55 -6.56 9.39
C SER A 265 14.51 -5.17 8.75
N TYR A 266 15.04 -4.15 9.43
CA TYR A 266 15.17 -2.81 8.84
C TYR A 266 16.31 -2.77 7.83
N VAL A 267 17.45 -3.38 8.14
CA VAL A 267 18.66 -3.33 7.30
C VAL A 267 18.53 -4.23 6.07
N VAL A 268 17.95 -5.43 6.21
CA VAL A 268 17.88 -6.42 5.13
C VAL A 268 17.13 -5.89 3.91
N LEU A 269 16.09 -5.07 4.12
CA LEU A 269 15.32 -4.45 3.05
C LEU A 269 16.20 -3.56 2.17
N PHE A 270 17.02 -2.70 2.78
CA PHE A 270 17.93 -1.82 2.05
C PHE A 270 19.07 -2.59 1.38
N VAL A 271 19.58 -3.66 2.02
CA VAL A 271 20.57 -4.55 1.41
C VAL A 271 20.01 -5.21 0.16
N VAL A 272 18.80 -5.78 0.23
CA VAL A 272 18.15 -6.40 -0.94
C VAL A 272 17.84 -5.37 -2.02
N MET A 273 17.33 -4.20 -1.65
CA MET A 273 17.15 -3.09 -2.60
C MET A 273 18.45 -2.74 -3.32
N THR A 274 19.55 -2.63 -2.57
CA THR A 274 20.88 -2.31 -3.12
C THR A 274 21.36 -3.39 -4.07
N LEU A 275 21.24 -4.65 -3.68
CA LEU A 275 21.61 -5.79 -4.53
C LEU A 275 20.76 -5.83 -5.81
N VAL A 276 19.44 -5.64 -5.69
CA VAL A 276 18.54 -5.61 -6.84
C VAL A 276 18.91 -4.47 -7.77
N LEU A 277 19.17 -3.25 -7.28
CA LEU A 277 19.57 -2.13 -8.13
C LEU A 277 20.95 -2.34 -8.79
N MET A 278 21.89 -2.97 -8.07
CA MET A 278 23.21 -3.27 -8.60
C MET A 278 23.17 -4.27 -9.77
N PHE A 279 22.32 -5.31 -9.68
CA PHE A 279 22.21 -6.33 -10.73
C PHE A 279 21.12 -6.04 -11.77
N ARG A 280 20.08 -5.31 -11.37
CA ARG A 280 18.90 -4.94 -12.17
C ARG A 280 18.47 -3.51 -11.81
N PRO A 281 19.09 -2.48 -12.42
CA PRO A 281 18.85 -1.07 -12.09
C PRO A 281 17.40 -0.60 -12.33
N ARG A 282 16.60 -1.38 -13.07
CA ARG A 282 15.17 -1.12 -13.30
C ARG A 282 14.24 -1.86 -12.32
N GLY A 283 14.79 -2.57 -11.33
CA GLY A 283 14.06 -3.50 -10.47
C GLY A 283 13.82 -4.85 -11.15
N LEU A 284 13.09 -5.75 -10.48
CA LEU A 284 12.89 -7.13 -10.94
C LEU A 284 12.09 -7.22 -12.23
N LEU A 285 11.00 -6.44 -12.35
CA LEU A 285 10.05 -6.45 -13.46
C LEU A 285 9.73 -5.03 -13.98
N GLY A 286 10.62 -4.06 -13.79
CA GLY A 286 10.42 -2.70 -14.31
C GLY A 286 10.36 -2.67 -15.83
N ALA A 287 9.46 -1.85 -16.38
CA ALA A 287 9.35 -1.66 -17.82
C ALA A 287 10.53 -0.85 -18.37
N VAL A 288 10.84 -1.04 -19.66
CA VAL A 288 11.76 -0.17 -20.39
C VAL A 288 10.98 1.10 -20.75
N GLY A 289 11.24 2.22 -20.08
CA GLY A 289 10.60 3.49 -20.41
C GLY A 289 11.30 4.71 -19.81
N ARG A 290 11.66 5.64 -20.71
CA ARG A 290 12.31 6.96 -20.57
C ARG A 290 13.83 7.00 -20.36
N GLU A 291 14.54 6.99 -21.50
CA GLU A 291 15.29 8.18 -21.94
C GLU A 291 14.48 8.87 -23.05
#